data_AF-A0A7V4BTT5-F1
#
_entry.id   AF-A0A7V4BTT5-F1
#
_cell.length_a   1.000
_cell.length_b   1.000
_cell.length_c   1.000
_cell.angle_alpha   90.00
_cell.angle_beta   90.00
_cell.angle_gamma   90.00
#
_symmetry.space_group_name_H-M   'P 1'
#
loop_
_entity.id
_entity.type
_entity.pdbx_description
1 polymer ?
#
loop_
_entity_poly.entity_id
_entity_poly.type
_entity_poly.pdbx_seq_one_letter_code
_entity_poly.pdbx_strand_id
1 'polypeptide(L)'
;MDRNSIFGIVIIIAIVFIFSYLQKPSDEQVRRDQQILDSLERVEKARKVQAQSAVVALADTAVKVTVSIDELQDKLGSFAVAGTGSKQFYTLENNLMKVVFTNKGGIVYSVELKKYKNHRKETVKLFNGDSTIFALNFFTAQNRSISTNDLYFVPMDSGSSHIEVKASDSIRYFTLRLNAGRDQYIDYIYGLAPDSYKLNFRINMKGMDKVMAANANAVDLKWEMYIPQQEKGRDNEDTYTSINYKYFQDNVEEMPGATKDFKDYKIDNRLKWIAYKQQFFSSVLIAGDYFDNGLVKTHKLTGDTNHLRLFTAETSIGIKKSEYVSIPLAFYYGPNHYTTLKGYGDDLEELVKLGKNVVKWVNRFLIIPVFNFLNRFISNYGIIILILTILIKLLLLPLTYSSYLSQAKMKVLKPQIDEINEKIPAEKAMERQQATMALYKK
;
A
#
# COMPACT_ATOMS: atom_id res chain seq x y z
N MET A 1 -47.64 -38.08 -30.93
CA MET A 1 -46.19 -38.05 -30.72
C MET A 1 -45.57 -38.79 -31.89
N ASP A 2 -44.82 -38.10 -32.74
CA ASP A 2 -44.32 -38.69 -33.98
C ASP A 2 -43.34 -39.84 -33.69
N ARG A 3 -43.39 -40.91 -34.49
CA ARG A 3 -42.53 -42.09 -34.32
C ARG A 3 -41.04 -41.72 -34.25
N ASN A 4 -40.64 -40.66 -34.96
CA ASN A 4 -39.26 -40.17 -34.97
C ASN A 4 -38.84 -39.49 -33.65
N SER A 5 -39.77 -38.88 -32.90
CA SER A 5 -39.49 -38.29 -31.58
C SER A 5 -39.32 -39.36 -30.49
N ILE A 6 -40.02 -40.49 -30.61
CA ILE A 6 -39.89 -41.61 -29.68
C ILE A 6 -38.53 -42.30 -29.86
N PHE A 7 -38.07 -42.49 -31.10
CA PHE A 7 -36.73 -43.02 -31.38
C PHE A 7 -35.62 -42.11 -30.83
N GLY A 8 -35.76 -40.78 -30.93
CA GLY A 8 -34.80 -39.83 -30.36
C GLY A 8 -34.67 -39.95 -28.84
N ILE A 9 -35.78 -40.10 -28.11
CA ILE A 9 -35.77 -40.23 -26.65
C ILE A 9 -35.15 -41.56 -26.21
N VAL A 10 -35.43 -42.66 -26.92
CA VAL A 10 -34.85 -43.97 -26.62
C VAL A 10 -33.32 -43.97 -26.83
N ILE A 11 -32.83 -43.29 -27.87
CA ILE A 11 -31.40 -43.15 -28.12
C ILE A 11 -30.72 -42.30 -27.04
N ILE A 12 -31.37 -41.21 -26.60
CA ILE A 12 -30.82 -40.37 -25.51
C ILE A 12 -30.73 -41.15 -24.21
N ILE A 13 -31.77 -41.94 -23.86
CA ILE A 13 -31.75 -42.78 -22.66
C ILE A 13 -30.65 -43.84 -22.76
N ALA A 14 -30.48 -44.49 -23.91
CA ALA A 14 -29.40 -45.46 -24.13
C ALA A 14 -28.00 -44.83 -23.99
N ILE A 15 -27.80 -43.61 -24.51
CA ILE A 15 -26.53 -42.89 -24.38
C ILE A 15 -26.26 -42.51 -22.92
N VAL A 16 -27.26 -42.07 -22.17
CA VAL A 16 -27.09 -41.73 -20.74
C VAL A 16 -26.73 -42.97 -19.92
N PHE A 17 -27.34 -44.13 -20.20
CA PHE A 17 -26.99 -45.37 -19.51
C PHE A 17 -25.59 -45.87 -19.87
N ILE A 18 -25.17 -45.77 -21.13
CA ILE A 18 -23.82 -46.13 -21.57
C ILE A 18 -22.78 -45.20 -20.94
N PHE A 19 -23.07 -43.89 -20.88
CA PHE A 19 -22.18 -42.89 -20.28
C PHE A 19 -22.07 -43.07 -18.75
N SER A 20 -23.18 -43.39 -18.07
CA SER A 20 -23.21 -43.71 -16.65
C SER A 20 -22.46 -45.01 -16.33
N TYR A 21 -22.52 -46.01 -17.20
CA TYR A 21 -21.79 -47.26 -17.04
C TYR A 21 -20.28 -47.09 -17.27
N LEU A 22 -19.88 -46.24 -18.22
CA LEU A 22 -18.47 -45.91 -18.50
C LEU A 22 -17.83 -44.98 -17.46
N GLN A 23 -18.63 -44.23 -16.68
CA GLN A 23 -18.15 -43.32 -15.64
C GLN A 23 -18.19 -43.89 -14.21
N LYS A 24 -18.49 -45.18 -14.03
CA LYS A 24 -18.34 -45.79 -12.70
C LYS A 24 -16.88 -45.70 -12.25
N PRO A 25 -16.57 -45.02 -11.13
CA PRO A 25 -15.19 -44.89 -10.66
C PRO A 25 -14.62 -46.28 -10.34
N SER A 26 -13.37 -46.52 -10.75
CA SER A 26 -12.66 -47.78 -10.50
C SER A 26 -12.53 -48.02 -8.99
N ASP A 27 -12.68 -49.28 -8.54
CA ASP A 27 -12.58 -49.67 -7.12
C ASP A 27 -11.28 -49.20 -6.47
N GLU A 28 -10.21 -48.98 -7.24
CA GLU A 28 -8.94 -48.45 -6.76
C GLU A 28 -9.01 -46.96 -6.38
N GLN A 29 -9.81 -46.15 -7.07
CA GLN A 29 -10.04 -44.73 -6.74
C GLN A 29 -10.87 -44.59 -5.46
N VAL A 30 -11.92 -45.41 -5.31
CA VAL A 30 -12.76 -45.41 -4.10
C VAL A 30 -11.94 -45.82 -2.87
N ARG A 31 -11.01 -46.77 -3.01
CA ARG A 31 -10.10 -47.16 -1.92
C ARG A 31 -9.06 -46.08 -1.59
N ARG A 32 -8.54 -45.34 -2.58
CA ARG A 32 -7.67 -44.18 -2.32
C ARG A 32 -8.41 -43.05 -1.61
N ASP A 33 -9.63 -42.75 -2.02
CA ASP A 33 -10.45 -41.71 -1.39
C ASP A 33 -10.81 -42.08 0.06
N GLN A 34 -11.10 -43.35 0.33
CA GLN A 34 -11.27 -43.86 1.71
C GLN A 34 -9.97 -43.77 2.53
N GLN A 35 -8.81 -44.11 1.95
CA GLN A 35 -7.53 -43.96 2.63
C GLN A 35 -7.19 -42.49 2.92
N ILE A 36 -7.56 -41.58 2.02
CA ILE A 36 -7.40 -40.14 2.22
C ILE A 36 -8.32 -39.65 3.34
N LEU A 37 -9.59 -40.06 3.37
CA LEU A 37 -10.53 -39.75 4.46
C LEU A 37 -10.07 -40.30 5.81
N ASP A 38 -9.62 -41.55 5.86
CA ASP A 38 -9.08 -42.18 7.08
C ASP A 38 -7.79 -41.47 7.56
N SER A 39 -6.95 -41.02 6.63
CA SER A 39 -5.75 -40.23 6.97
C SER A 39 -6.09 -38.84 7.47
N LEU A 40 -7.10 -38.17 6.90
CA LEU A 40 -7.62 -36.88 7.34
C LEU A 40 -8.23 -36.96 8.73
N GLU A 41 -8.99 -38.01 9.03
CA GLU A 41 -9.57 -38.21 10.36
C GLU A 41 -8.49 -38.51 11.42
N ARG A 42 -7.43 -39.24 11.05
CA ARG A 42 -6.26 -39.44 11.91
C ARG A 42 -5.49 -38.15 12.14
N VAL A 43 -5.31 -37.31 11.12
CA VAL A 43 -4.68 -36.00 11.25
C VAL A 43 -5.54 -35.07 12.11
N GLU A 44 -6.87 -35.07 11.96
CA GLU A 44 -7.78 -34.29 12.82
C GLU A 44 -7.78 -34.79 14.27
N LYS A 45 -7.78 -36.11 14.51
CA LYS A 45 -7.64 -36.68 15.86
C LYS A 45 -6.27 -36.34 16.46
N ALA A 46 -5.19 -36.44 15.69
CA ALA A 46 -3.86 -36.03 16.13
C ALA A 46 -3.79 -34.52 16.40
N ARG A 47 -4.46 -33.69 15.60
CA ARG A 47 -4.56 -32.23 15.78
C ARG A 47 -5.41 -31.86 16.99
N LYS A 48 -6.48 -32.61 17.28
CA LYS A 48 -7.30 -32.46 18.50
C LYS A 48 -6.52 -32.90 19.75
N VAL A 49 -5.77 -34.00 19.68
CA VAL A 49 -4.89 -34.44 20.76
C VAL A 49 -3.74 -33.43 20.96
N GLN A 50 -3.13 -32.92 19.90
CA GLN A 50 -2.14 -31.83 19.99
C GLN A 50 -2.75 -30.52 20.51
N ALA A 51 -3.97 -30.16 20.11
CA ALA A 51 -4.66 -28.98 20.63
C ALA A 51 -5.00 -29.14 22.11
N GLN A 52 -5.39 -30.34 22.56
CA GLN A 52 -5.70 -30.62 23.95
C GLN A 52 -4.44 -30.72 24.81
N SER A 53 -3.35 -31.31 24.30
CA SER A 53 -2.01 -31.27 24.90
C SER A 53 -1.42 -29.86 24.89
N ALA A 54 -1.74 -29.02 23.90
CA ALA A 54 -1.36 -27.62 23.86
C ALA A 54 -2.17 -26.78 24.85
N VAL A 55 -3.45 -27.09 25.09
CA VAL A 55 -4.25 -26.43 26.14
C VAL A 55 -3.78 -26.83 27.53
N VAL A 56 -3.39 -28.10 27.75
CA VAL A 56 -2.77 -28.54 29.01
C VAL A 56 -1.37 -27.96 29.18
N ALA A 57 -0.56 -27.89 28.12
CA ALA A 57 0.74 -27.21 28.15
C ALA A 57 0.58 -25.69 28.35
N LEU A 58 -0.43 -25.05 27.78
CA LEU A 58 -0.75 -23.63 28.00
C LEU A 58 -1.27 -23.38 29.43
N ALA A 59 -1.99 -24.32 30.03
CA ALA A 59 -2.45 -24.24 31.41
C ALA A 59 -1.30 -24.46 32.42
N ASP A 60 -0.34 -25.32 32.10
CA ASP A 60 0.87 -25.54 32.92
C ASP A 60 1.95 -24.46 32.68
N THR A 61 1.92 -23.79 31.52
CA THR A 61 2.75 -22.60 31.22
C THR A 61 2.11 -21.31 31.77
N ALA A 62 0.80 -21.28 32.00
CA ALA A 62 0.11 -20.12 32.57
C ALA A 62 0.47 -19.83 34.05
N VAL A 63 1.20 -20.73 34.72
CA VAL A 63 1.69 -20.55 36.10
C VAL A 63 3.17 -20.11 36.14
N LYS A 64 3.83 -19.90 34.98
CA LYS A 64 5.24 -19.49 34.90
C LYS A 64 5.57 -18.46 33.81
N VAL A 65 4.66 -17.50 33.57
CA VAL A 65 5.01 -16.23 32.89
C VAL A 65 4.77 -15.06 33.83
N THR A 66 5.33 -15.14 35.03
CA THR A 66 5.86 -13.94 35.67
C THR A 66 7.25 -13.80 35.09
N VAL A 67 7.42 -13.07 33.98
CA VAL A 67 8.76 -12.59 33.62
C VAL A 67 9.25 -11.88 34.88
N SER A 68 10.30 -12.40 35.51
CA SER A 68 10.74 -11.81 36.77
C SER A 68 11.09 -10.35 36.48
N ILE A 69 10.63 -9.44 37.35
CA ILE A 69 10.94 -8.02 37.20
C ILE A 69 12.46 -7.82 37.11
N ASP A 70 13.23 -8.70 37.75
CA ASP A 70 14.68 -8.77 37.70
C ASP A 70 15.23 -9.04 36.29
N GLU A 71 14.66 -10.00 35.55
CA GLU A 71 15.07 -10.27 34.15
C GLU A 71 14.76 -9.09 33.21
N LEU A 72 13.64 -8.40 33.43
CA LEU A 72 13.31 -7.19 32.68
C LEU A 72 14.21 -6.01 33.08
N GLN A 73 14.57 -5.91 34.35
CA GLN A 73 15.53 -4.92 34.85
C GLN A 73 16.90 -5.12 34.20
N ASP A 74 17.35 -6.37 34.05
CA ASP A 74 18.62 -6.70 33.40
C ASP A 74 18.62 -6.37 31.91
N LYS A 75 17.51 -6.65 31.20
CA LYS A 75 17.40 -6.43 29.75
C LYS A 75 17.06 -4.99 29.36
N LEU A 76 16.12 -4.36 30.05
CA LEU A 76 15.53 -3.07 29.67
C LEU A 76 15.94 -1.91 30.58
N GLY A 77 16.52 -2.19 31.75
CA GLY A 77 17.01 -1.17 32.67
C GLY A 77 15.91 -0.18 33.05
N SER A 78 16.13 1.10 32.72
CA SER A 78 15.18 2.19 33.00
C SER A 78 13.80 2.00 32.35
N PHE A 79 13.67 1.12 31.35
CA PHE A 79 12.41 0.78 30.69
C PHE A 79 11.75 -0.50 31.22
N ALA A 80 12.28 -1.14 32.27
CA ALA A 80 11.76 -2.42 32.77
C ALA A 80 10.26 -2.39 33.11
N VAL A 81 9.80 -1.30 33.75
CA VAL A 81 8.37 -1.10 34.05
C VAL A 81 7.53 -1.04 32.77
N ALA A 82 8.04 -0.37 31.74
CA ALA A 82 7.37 -0.31 30.43
C ALA A 82 7.43 -1.64 29.68
N GLY A 83 8.27 -2.60 30.09
CA GLY A 83 8.25 -3.97 29.55
C GLY A 83 7.05 -4.80 30.03
N THR A 84 6.35 -4.34 31.07
CA THR A 84 5.17 -5.01 31.62
C THR A 84 3.90 -4.21 31.35
N GLY A 85 2.88 -4.85 30.79
CA GLY A 85 1.61 -4.20 30.52
C GLY A 85 0.66 -5.10 29.73
N SER A 86 -0.59 -4.65 29.61
CA SER A 86 -1.59 -5.27 28.75
C SER A 86 -1.87 -4.37 27.54
N LYS A 87 -2.13 -4.99 26.39
CA LYS A 87 -2.44 -4.28 25.15
C LYS A 87 -3.82 -3.61 25.28
N GLN A 88 -3.86 -2.31 25.06
CA GLN A 88 -5.05 -1.46 25.11
C GLN A 88 -5.14 -0.63 23.82
N PHE A 89 -6.36 -0.28 23.44
CA PHE A 89 -6.65 0.42 22.20
C PHE A 89 -7.29 1.78 22.43
N TYR A 90 -6.89 2.74 21.61
CA TYR A 90 -7.39 4.11 21.64
C TYR A 90 -7.78 4.51 20.24
N THR A 91 -8.84 5.30 20.07
CA THR A 91 -9.33 5.71 18.75
C THR A 91 -9.34 7.22 18.63
N LEU A 92 -8.82 7.72 17.51
CA LEU A 92 -8.98 9.10 17.06
C LEU A 92 -9.66 9.09 15.68
N GLU A 93 -10.77 9.80 15.55
CA GLU A 93 -11.63 9.69 14.38
C GLU A 93 -12.10 11.06 13.90
N ASN A 94 -12.10 11.29 12.58
CA ASN A 94 -12.58 12.54 11.96
C ASN A 94 -13.56 12.25 10.81
N ASN A 95 -13.91 13.25 9.98
CA ASN A 95 -14.87 13.06 8.88
C ASN A 95 -14.39 12.11 7.76
N LEU A 96 -13.08 11.90 7.65
CA LEU A 96 -12.44 11.22 6.52
C LEU A 96 -11.89 9.83 6.89
N MET A 97 -11.36 9.69 8.10
CA MET A 97 -10.68 8.48 8.55
C MET A 97 -10.88 8.20 10.04
N LYS A 98 -10.73 6.92 10.39
CA LYS A 98 -10.69 6.42 11.76
C LYS A 98 -9.32 5.80 11.99
N VAL A 99 -8.61 6.28 13.00
CA VAL A 99 -7.27 5.84 13.39
C VAL A 99 -7.36 5.16 14.75
N VAL A 100 -6.91 3.92 14.83
CA VAL A 100 -6.81 3.18 16.10
C VAL A 100 -5.33 3.08 16.47
N PHE A 101 -5.01 3.32 17.73
CA PHE A 101 -3.69 3.21 18.32
C PHE A 101 -3.65 2.08 19.33
N THR A 102 -2.46 1.52 19.54
CA THR A 102 -2.18 0.56 20.63
C THR A 102 -1.17 1.18 21.59
N ASN A 103 -1.36 0.96 22.90
CA ASN A 103 -0.36 1.37 23.88
C ASN A 103 0.94 0.53 23.76
N LYS A 104 0.85 -0.74 23.34
CA LYS A 104 2.02 -1.55 23.00
C LYS A 104 2.67 -0.96 21.74
N GLY A 105 3.91 -0.51 21.86
CA GLY A 105 4.66 0.21 20.84
C GLY A 105 4.30 1.68 20.69
N GLY A 106 3.17 2.12 21.27
CA GLY A 106 2.65 3.47 21.07
C GLY A 106 2.18 3.75 19.63
N ILE A 107 1.97 2.72 18.80
CA ILE A 107 1.85 2.85 17.34
C ILE A 107 0.41 3.00 16.86
N VAL A 108 0.27 3.43 15.60
CA VAL A 108 -0.98 3.30 14.85
C VAL A 108 -1.23 1.82 14.55
N TYR A 109 -2.32 1.27 15.07
CA TYR A 109 -2.74 -0.13 14.92
C TYR A 109 -3.57 -0.36 13.65
N SER A 110 -4.42 0.59 13.27
CA SER A 110 -5.20 0.49 12.04
C SER A 110 -5.65 1.86 11.56
N VAL A 111 -5.85 1.98 10.24
CA VAL A 111 -6.43 3.17 9.61
C VAL A 111 -7.53 2.76 8.64
N GLU A 112 -8.73 3.27 8.86
CA GLU A 112 -9.91 3.07 8.02
C GLU A 112 -10.30 4.38 7.31
N LEU A 113 -10.48 4.34 5.99
CA LEU A 113 -10.89 5.50 5.18
C LEU A 113 -12.39 5.47 4.92
N LYS A 114 -13.14 6.30 5.64
CA LYS A 114 -14.61 6.25 5.74
C LYS A 114 -15.36 6.39 4.40
N LYS A 115 -14.76 7.12 3.46
CA LYS A 115 -15.37 7.45 2.16
C LYS A 115 -15.16 6.38 1.08
N TYR A 116 -14.41 5.31 1.37
CA TYR A 116 -13.98 4.35 0.36
C TYR A 116 -14.39 2.93 0.72
N LYS A 117 -14.81 2.17 -0.29
CA LYS A 117 -15.12 0.75 -0.18
C LYS A 117 -14.18 -0.06 -1.05
N ASN A 118 -13.76 -1.22 -0.56
CA ASN A 118 -12.94 -2.18 -1.31
C ASN A 118 -13.81 -3.03 -2.26
N HIS A 119 -13.20 -3.94 -3.01
CA HIS A 119 -13.92 -4.83 -3.93
C HIS A 119 -14.93 -5.77 -3.25
N ARG A 120 -14.79 -6.00 -1.94
CA ARG A 120 -15.73 -6.77 -1.09
C ARG A 120 -16.86 -5.92 -0.51
N LYS A 121 -16.94 -4.63 -0.87
CA LYS A 121 -17.89 -3.63 -0.34
C LYS A 121 -17.68 -3.29 1.15
N GLU A 122 -16.54 -3.65 1.71
CA GLU A 122 -16.14 -3.28 3.08
C GLU A 122 -15.45 -1.92 3.06
N THR A 123 -15.42 -1.18 4.18
CA THR A 123 -14.64 0.06 4.24
C THR A 123 -13.16 -0.23 4.06
N VAL A 124 -12.48 0.60 3.26
CA VAL A 124 -11.03 0.46 3.00
C VAL A 124 -10.26 0.62 4.31
N LYS A 125 -9.45 -0.38 4.65
CA LYS A 125 -8.47 -0.34 5.73
C LYS A 125 -7.06 -0.42 5.14
N LEU A 126 -6.22 0.58 5.37
CA LEU A 126 -4.86 0.62 4.81
C LEU A 126 -3.96 -0.45 5.41
N PHE A 127 -4.20 -0.78 6.68
CA PHE A 127 -3.61 -1.88 7.43
C PHE A 127 -4.44 -2.09 8.70
N ASN A 128 -4.26 -3.23 9.35
CA ASN A 128 -4.94 -3.55 10.60
C ASN A 128 -4.15 -4.61 11.36
N GLY A 129 -4.18 -4.57 12.68
CA GLY A 129 -3.64 -5.66 13.46
C GLY A 129 -2.15 -5.52 13.68
N ASP A 130 -1.53 -6.68 13.81
CA ASP A 130 -0.07 -6.81 13.85
C ASP A 130 0.55 -6.77 12.43
N SER A 131 -0.21 -6.29 11.43
CA SER A 131 0.24 -6.05 10.06
C SER A 131 1.10 -4.79 9.91
N THR A 132 1.45 -4.09 11.00
CA THR A 132 2.38 -2.97 10.96
C THR A 132 3.28 -2.97 12.19
N ILE A 133 4.53 -2.53 11.97
CA ILE A 133 5.51 -2.27 13.04
C ILE A 133 5.98 -0.84 12.87
N PHE A 134 6.10 -0.11 13.98
CA PHE A 134 6.75 1.18 14.00
C PHE A 134 7.60 1.27 15.27
N ALA A 135 8.91 1.21 15.11
CA ALA A 135 9.85 1.09 16.22
C ALA A 135 10.95 2.15 16.11
N LEU A 136 11.11 2.96 17.14
CA LEU A 136 12.39 3.58 17.44
C LEU A 136 13.29 2.58 18.17
N ASN A 137 14.49 2.42 17.65
CA ASN A 137 15.56 1.58 18.17
C ASN A 137 16.74 2.46 18.58
N PHE A 138 17.27 2.21 19.77
CA PHE A 138 18.43 2.93 20.29
C PHE A 138 19.11 2.15 21.41
N PHE A 139 20.33 2.55 21.73
CA PHE A 139 21.09 1.97 22.84
C PHE A 139 21.05 2.88 24.06
N THR A 140 20.96 2.27 25.25
CA THR A 140 21.11 2.97 26.53
C THR A 140 22.58 3.20 26.89
N ALA A 141 22.85 4.03 27.89
CA ALA A 141 24.18 4.21 28.46
C ALA A 141 24.82 2.92 29.00
N GLN A 142 24.02 1.89 29.30
CA GLN A 142 24.48 0.56 29.70
C GLN A 142 24.58 -0.42 28.52
N ASN A 143 24.61 0.07 27.28
CA ASN A 143 24.71 -0.73 26.06
C ASN A 143 23.57 -1.75 25.86
N ARG A 144 22.38 -1.47 26.42
CA ARG A 144 21.16 -2.27 26.17
C ARG A 144 20.46 -1.75 24.93
N SER A 145 20.07 -2.65 24.04
CA SER A 145 19.26 -2.34 22.87
C SER A 145 17.79 -2.21 23.29
N ILE A 146 17.19 -1.06 22.98
CA ILE A 146 15.80 -0.77 23.28
C ILE A 146 15.04 -0.61 21.97
N SER A 147 13.93 -1.34 21.84
CA SER A 147 12.95 -1.22 20.77
C SER A 147 11.64 -0.77 21.39
N THR A 148 11.18 0.42 21.00
CA THR A 148 9.93 0.98 21.53
C THR A 148 8.71 0.13 21.22
N ASN A 149 8.71 -0.62 20.11
CA ASN A 149 7.62 -1.51 19.69
C ASN A 149 7.30 -2.61 20.72
N ASP A 150 8.29 -3.00 21.52
CA ASP A 150 8.17 -4.07 22.51
C ASP A 150 7.73 -3.56 23.89
N LEU A 151 7.56 -2.24 24.04
CA LEU A 151 7.26 -1.57 25.30
C LEU A 151 5.82 -1.03 25.33
N TYR A 152 5.27 -0.88 26.53
CA TYR A 152 3.95 -0.34 26.78
C TYR A 152 4.05 1.15 27.14
N PHE A 153 3.35 1.96 26.35
CA PHE A 153 3.16 3.38 26.59
C PHE A 153 1.94 3.60 27.50
N VAL A 154 1.89 4.74 28.17
CA VAL A 154 0.77 5.16 29.03
C VAL A 154 0.09 6.37 28.39
N PRO A 155 -1.24 6.38 28.22
CA PRO A 155 -1.94 7.57 27.72
C PRO A 155 -1.82 8.72 28.71
N MET A 156 -1.49 9.91 28.21
CA MET A 156 -1.42 11.13 29.02
C MET A 156 -2.73 11.92 29.03
N ASP A 157 -3.60 11.65 28.07
CA ASP A 157 -4.94 12.22 28.05
C ASP A 157 -5.83 11.41 29.00
N SER A 158 -6.29 12.03 30.08
CA SER A 158 -7.13 11.41 31.12
C SER A 158 -8.59 11.18 30.70
N GLY A 159 -8.84 10.94 29.41
CA GLY A 159 -10.16 10.84 28.81
C GLY A 159 -10.43 9.47 28.17
N SER A 160 -11.69 9.25 27.79
CA SER A 160 -12.22 8.03 27.15
C SER A 160 -11.28 7.44 26.09
N SER A 161 -11.23 6.10 26.01
CA SER A 161 -10.49 5.36 24.97
C SER A 161 -10.94 5.63 23.53
N HIS A 162 -12.01 6.39 23.35
CA HIS A 162 -12.49 6.86 22.05
C HIS A 162 -12.59 8.39 22.06
N ILE A 163 -11.87 9.03 21.14
CA ILE A 163 -11.79 10.47 20.96
C ILE A 163 -12.29 10.80 19.55
N GLU A 164 -13.46 11.43 19.46
CA GLU A 164 -14.01 11.91 18.19
C GLU A 164 -13.59 13.36 17.93
N VAL A 165 -13.23 13.67 16.68
CA VAL A 165 -12.88 15.00 16.17
C VAL A 165 -13.99 15.46 15.23
N LYS A 166 -14.77 16.47 15.65
CA LYS A 166 -15.89 16.99 14.86
C LYS A 166 -15.45 18.11 13.92
N ALA A 167 -16.24 18.37 12.88
CA ALA A 167 -15.96 19.38 11.84
C ALA A 167 -15.72 20.81 12.39
N SER A 168 -16.31 21.15 13.55
CA SER A 168 -16.14 22.43 14.24
C SER A 168 -14.90 22.50 15.14
N ASP A 169 -14.19 21.39 15.33
CA ASP A 169 -13.14 21.30 16.32
C ASP A 169 -11.79 21.77 15.77
N SER A 170 -10.93 22.29 16.64
CA SER A 170 -9.50 22.42 16.34
C SER A 170 -8.84 21.04 16.23
N ILE A 171 -7.58 21.00 15.77
CA ILE A 171 -6.78 19.77 15.80
C ILE A 171 -6.82 19.16 17.21
N ARG A 172 -7.14 17.87 17.28
CA ARG A 172 -7.13 17.11 18.53
C ARG A 172 -5.85 16.30 18.62
N TYR A 173 -5.20 16.42 19.77
CA TYR A 173 -3.98 15.69 20.07
C TYR A 173 -4.27 14.52 21.02
N PHE A 174 -3.54 13.43 20.83
CA PHE A 174 -3.53 12.26 21.68
C PHE A 174 -2.07 11.87 21.97
N THR A 175 -1.72 11.74 23.25
CA THR A 175 -0.34 11.53 23.69
C THR A 175 -0.18 10.20 24.40
N LEU A 176 0.78 9.40 23.92
CA LEU A 176 1.23 8.16 24.54
C LEU A 176 2.66 8.35 25.07
N ARG A 177 2.87 8.12 26.36
CA ARG A 177 4.15 8.29 27.04
C ARG A 177 4.83 6.96 27.33
N LEU A 178 6.07 6.82 26.90
CA LEU A 178 6.96 5.77 27.36
C LEU A 178 7.84 6.31 28.49
N ASN A 179 7.64 5.80 29.70
CA ASN A 179 8.40 6.23 30.87
C ASN A 179 9.76 5.50 30.93
N ALA A 180 10.80 6.26 31.26
CA ALA A 180 12.17 5.77 31.45
C ALA A 180 12.74 6.19 32.82
N GLY A 181 11.91 6.70 33.74
CA GLY A 181 12.35 7.18 35.06
C GLY A 181 11.66 8.48 35.46
N ARG A 182 12.13 9.09 36.56
CA ARG A 182 11.61 10.37 37.03
C ARG A 182 12.02 11.47 36.05
N ASP A 183 11.04 12.16 35.47
CA ASP A 183 11.24 13.21 34.45
C ASP A 183 11.97 12.74 33.18
N GLN A 184 12.02 11.43 32.93
CA GLN A 184 12.65 10.82 31.77
C GLN A 184 11.61 10.04 30.97
N TYR A 185 11.35 10.46 29.74
CA TYR A 185 10.32 9.83 28.92
C TYR A 185 10.47 10.15 27.42
N ILE A 186 9.78 9.32 26.62
CA ILE A 186 9.52 9.53 25.20
C ILE A 186 8.01 9.66 25.01
N ASP A 187 7.54 10.81 24.54
CA ASP A 187 6.13 11.04 24.19
C ASP A 187 5.94 10.90 22.69
N TYR A 188 4.97 10.07 22.31
CA TYR A 188 4.39 10.00 20.98
C TYR A 188 3.10 10.82 20.95
N ILE A 189 3.13 11.94 20.24
CA ILE A 189 2.02 12.89 20.18
C ILE A 189 1.42 12.84 18.78
N TYR A 190 0.20 12.32 18.68
CA TYR A 190 -0.58 12.24 17.44
C TYR A 190 -1.58 13.38 17.37
N GLY A 191 -1.73 14.01 16.21
CA GLY A 191 -2.65 15.12 16.00
C GLY A 191 -3.51 14.94 14.76
N LEU A 192 -4.84 14.98 14.90
CA LEU A 192 -5.77 14.84 13.79
C LEU A 192 -6.66 16.07 13.65
N ALA A 193 -6.69 16.64 12.45
CA ALA A 193 -7.60 17.72 12.07
C ALA A 193 -8.93 17.15 11.53
N PRO A 194 -10.06 17.88 11.58
CA PRO A 194 -11.39 17.35 11.21
C PRO A 194 -11.54 16.82 9.78
N ASP A 195 -10.92 17.49 8.80
CA ASP A 195 -11.03 17.17 7.37
C ASP A 195 -9.65 16.89 6.75
N SER A 196 -8.84 16.09 7.43
CA SER A 196 -7.48 15.77 6.98
C SER A 196 -7.20 14.27 6.97
N TYR A 197 -6.51 13.80 5.92
CA TYR A 197 -5.83 12.50 5.84
C TYR A 197 -4.40 12.54 6.41
N LYS A 198 -3.90 13.74 6.77
CA LYS A 198 -2.61 13.93 7.45
C LYS A 198 -2.81 13.81 8.96
N LEU A 199 -2.11 12.84 9.54
CA LEU A 199 -1.95 12.65 10.98
C LEU A 199 -0.62 13.27 11.40
N ASN A 200 -0.65 14.38 12.12
CA ASN A 200 0.55 14.97 12.69
C ASN A 200 1.14 14.00 13.71
N PHE A 201 2.46 13.86 13.73
CA PHE A 201 3.14 12.98 14.68
C PHE A 201 4.37 13.70 15.23
N ARG A 202 4.58 13.67 16.54
CA ARG A 202 5.78 14.25 17.13
C ARG A 202 6.33 13.30 18.18
N ILE A 203 7.63 13.09 18.13
CA ILE A 203 8.35 12.36 19.17
C ILE A 203 9.04 13.41 20.04
N ASN A 204 8.62 13.53 21.29
CA ASN A 204 9.30 14.37 22.28
C ASN A 204 10.09 13.49 23.24
N MET A 205 11.36 13.81 23.43
CA MET A 205 12.23 13.11 24.37
C MET A 205 12.63 14.10 25.46
N LYS A 206 12.32 13.79 26.72
CA LYS A 206 12.75 14.58 27.89
C LYS A 206 13.69 13.74 28.75
N GLY A 207 14.84 14.29 29.11
CA GLY A 207 15.86 13.66 29.96
C GLY A 207 16.52 12.42 29.35
N MET A 208 16.32 12.18 28.05
CA MET A 208 16.83 11.00 27.34
C MET A 208 18.33 11.08 27.07
N ASP A 209 18.93 12.27 27.12
CA ASP A 209 20.39 12.48 27.08
C ASP A 209 21.14 11.77 28.22
N LYS A 210 20.45 11.46 29.32
CA LYS A 210 20.97 10.71 30.48
C LYS A 210 20.70 9.20 30.41
N VAL A 211 19.75 8.78 29.57
CA VAL A 211 19.32 7.38 29.45
C VAL A 211 19.98 6.70 28.24
N MET A 212 20.04 7.41 27.11
CA MET A 212 20.66 6.94 25.88
C MET A 212 22.19 6.88 25.99
N ALA A 213 22.81 6.10 25.12
CA ALA A 213 24.26 6.01 25.03
C ALA A 213 24.89 7.39 24.83
N ALA A 214 26.05 7.64 25.45
CA ALA A 214 26.67 8.96 25.45
C ALA A 214 27.06 9.47 24.04
N ASN A 215 27.29 8.53 23.11
CA ASN A 215 27.60 8.73 21.69
C ASN A 215 26.36 8.64 20.77
N ALA A 216 25.14 8.53 21.32
CA ALA A 216 23.92 8.48 20.52
C ALA A 216 23.64 9.85 19.89
N ASN A 217 23.93 9.98 18.60
CA ASN A 217 23.66 11.18 17.80
C ASN A 217 22.48 10.98 16.84
N ALA A 218 21.90 9.78 16.82
CA ALA A 218 20.73 9.43 16.02
C ALA A 218 19.92 8.34 16.73
N VAL A 219 18.66 8.19 16.32
CA VAL A 219 17.80 7.03 16.62
C VAL A 219 17.43 6.34 15.32
N ASP A 220 17.38 5.01 15.34
CA ASP A 220 16.99 4.24 14.18
C ASP A 220 15.48 3.99 14.21
N LEU A 221 14.81 4.39 13.15
CA LEU A 221 13.39 4.17 12.93
C LEU A 221 13.20 2.99 11.98
N LYS A 222 12.40 2.02 12.42
CA LYS A 222 11.92 0.92 11.60
C LYS A 222 10.41 1.04 11.41
N TRP A 223 9.97 1.05 10.17
CA TRP A 223 8.56 0.99 9.79
C TRP A 223 8.34 -0.24 8.91
N GLU A 224 7.33 -1.05 9.22
CA GLU A 224 6.90 -2.17 8.37
C GLU A 224 5.40 -2.16 8.21
N MET A 225 4.94 -2.63 7.05
CA MET A 225 3.52 -2.77 6.75
C MET A 225 3.27 -3.91 5.78
N TYR A 226 2.39 -4.83 6.17
CA TYR A 226 1.77 -5.77 5.24
C TYR A 226 0.69 -5.02 4.46
N ILE A 227 0.84 -4.97 3.15
CA ILE A 227 -0.02 -4.23 2.24
C ILE A 227 -1.25 -5.07 1.92
N PRO A 228 -2.45 -4.73 2.42
CA PRO A 228 -3.66 -5.51 2.16
C PRO A 228 -4.10 -5.35 0.70
N GLN A 229 -4.66 -6.41 0.13
CA GLN A 229 -5.31 -6.37 -1.17
C GLN A 229 -6.67 -5.64 -1.07
N GLN A 230 -6.85 -4.56 -1.84
CA GLN A 230 -8.09 -3.77 -1.88
C GLN A 230 -8.94 -4.05 -3.11
N GLU A 231 -8.32 -4.47 -4.21
CA GLU A 231 -8.94 -4.63 -5.52
C GLU A 231 -9.15 -6.09 -5.90
N LYS A 232 -10.10 -6.35 -6.81
CA LYS A 232 -10.39 -7.71 -7.28
C LYS A 232 -9.20 -8.31 -8.06
N GLY A 233 -8.52 -7.48 -8.84
CA GLY A 233 -7.38 -7.88 -9.67
C GLY A 233 -6.06 -7.77 -8.92
N ARG A 234 -5.66 -8.84 -8.22
CA ARG A 234 -4.45 -8.89 -7.40
C ARG A 234 -3.18 -8.47 -8.15
N ASP A 235 -2.92 -9.08 -9.30
CA ASP A 235 -1.70 -8.81 -10.08
C ASP A 235 -1.67 -7.37 -10.62
N ASN A 236 -2.83 -6.85 -11.00
CA ASN A 236 -2.94 -5.46 -11.44
C ASN A 236 -2.67 -4.51 -10.28
N GLU A 237 -3.26 -4.75 -9.10
CA GLU A 237 -3.01 -3.96 -7.89
C GLU A 237 -1.54 -4.00 -7.48
N ASP A 238 -0.92 -5.18 -7.52
CA ASP A 238 0.51 -5.39 -7.24
C ASP A 238 1.41 -4.56 -8.18
N THR A 239 1.06 -4.46 -9.47
CA THR A 239 1.82 -3.69 -10.47
C THR A 239 1.89 -2.19 -10.13
N TYR A 240 0.89 -1.65 -9.43
CA TYR A 240 0.87 -0.25 -8.99
C TYR A 240 1.28 -0.05 -7.52
N THR A 241 1.65 -1.14 -6.84
CA THR A 241 2.02 -1.15 -5.43
C THR A 241 3.54 -1.14 -5.29
N SER A 242 4.10 -0.06 -4.73
CA SER A 242 5.55 0.11 -4.62
C SER A 242 5.95 1.01 -3.46
N ILE A 243 7.21 0.90 -3.04
CA ILE A 243 7.82 1.88 -2.15
C ILE A 243 8.31 3.05 -2.99
N ASN A 244 7.95 4.27 -2.59
CA ASN A 244 8.43 5.51 -3.19
C ASN A 244 9.07 6.35 -2.09
N TYR A 245 10.01 7.23 -2.43
CA TYR A 245 10.64 8.12 -1.46
C TYR A 245 10.97 9.45 -2.13
N LYS A 246 11.08 10.50 -1.32
CA LYS A 246 11.54 11.82 -1.75
C LYS A 246 12.84 12.14 -1.07
N TYR A 247 13.85 12.52 -1.85
CA TYR A 247 15.08 13.08 -1.30
C TYR A 247 14.81 14.44 -0.65
N PHE A 248 15.56 14.77 0.40
CA PHE A 248 15.47 16.08 1.01
C PHE A 248 15.88 17.16 -0.01
N GLN A 249 14.95 18.07 -0.32
CA GLN A 249 15.12 19.16 -1.31
C GLN A 249 15.35 18.71 -2.76
N ASP A 250 15.06 17.46 -3.11
CA ASP A 250 15.22 16.93 -4.46
C ASP A 250 14.00 16.06 -4.85
N ASN A 251 14.11 15.30 -5.91
CA ASN A 251 13.02 14.64 -6.60
C ASN A 251 12.46 13.43 -5.85
N VAL A 252 11.28 13.01 -6.30
CA VAL A 252 10.61 11.79 -5.88
C VAL A 252 11.06 10.64 -6.77
N GLU A 253 11.39 9.51 -6.17
CA GLU A 253 11.76 8.29 -6.86
C GLU A 253 10.92 7.09 -6.40
N GLU A 254 10.76 6.13 -7.31
CA GLU A 254 10.21 4.82 -7.02
C GLU A 254 11.37 3.86 -6.75
N MET A 255 11.25 3.02 -5.72
CA MET A 255 12.26 2.04 -5.37
C MET A 255 12.65 1.16 -6.58
N PRO A 256 13.96 1.05 -6.90
CA PRO A 256 14.42 0.18 -7.96
C PRO A 256 14.04 -1.29 -7.71
N GLY A 257 13.48 -1.94 -8.73
CA GLY A 257 13.09 -3.35 -8.64
C GLY A 257 11.83 -3.59 -7.81
N ALA A 258 10.94 -2.60 -7.69
CA ALA A 258 9.66 -2.74 -6.99
C ALA A 258 8.79 -3.92 -7.47
N THR A 259 8.96 -4.39 -8.70
CA THR A 259 8.22 -5.54 -9.25
C THR A 259 8.80 -6.90 -8.85
N LYS A 260 10.04 -6.95 -8.32
CA LYS A 260 10.67 -8.20 -7.91
C LYS A 260 9.97 -8.81 -6.69
N ASP A 261 10.12 -10.12 -6.53
CA ASP A 261 9.56 -10.85 -5.39
C ASP A 261 10.24 -10.45 -4.08
N PHE A 262 11.57 -10.34 -4.07
CA PHE A 262 12.31 -9.78 -2.94
C PHE A 262 13.36 -8.81 -3.47
N LYS A 263 13.41 -7.61 -2.87
CA LYS A 263 14.46 -6.65 -3.15
C LYS A 263 14.66 -5.72 -1.96
N ASP A 264 15.91 -5.43 -1.67
CA ASP A 264 16.34 -4.33 -0.83
C ASP A 264 17.02 -3.23 -1.67
N TYR A 265 16.96 -2.01 -1.17
CA TYR A 265 17.64 -0.87 -1.77
C TYR A 265 18.08 0.09 -0.68
N LYS A 266 19.38 0.37 -0.66
CA LYS A 266 19.99 1.32 0.25
C LYS A 266 19.99 2.71 -0.39
N ILE A 267 19.66 3.70 0.42
CA ILE A 267 19.56 5.12 0.08
C ILE A 267 20.49 5.85 1.05
N ASP A 268 21.63 6.32 0.56
CA ASP A 268 22.62 7.00 1.40
C ASP A 268 22.32 8.49 1.59
N ASN A 269 21.46 9.06 0.74
CA ASN A 269 21.08 10.47 0.80
C ASN A 269 19.94 10.72 1.79
N ARG A 270 19.87 11.96 2.26
CA ARG A 270 18.79 12.43 3.13
C ARG A 270 17.43 12.33 2.44
N LEU A 271 16.42 11.91 3.20
CA LEU A 271 15.05 11.74 2.70
C LEU A 271 14.10 12.71 3.38
N LYS A 272 13.17 13.29 2.62
CA LYS A 272 12.03 14.06 3.15
C LYS A 272 10.90 13.15 3.60
N TRP A 273 10.60 12.11 2.83
CA TRP A 273 9.55 11.14 3.15
C TRP A 273 9.76 9.79 2.48
N ILE A 274 9.12 8.77 3.04
CA ILE A 274 9.04 7.40 2.51
C ILE A 274 7.57 7.01 2.43
N ALA A 275 7.13 6.46 1.30
CA ALA A 275 5.76 6.13 0.98
C ALA A 275 5.58 4.65 0.63
N TYR A 276 4.63 4.01 1.30
CA TYR A 276 4.05 2.73 0.92
C TYR A 276 2.83 3.01 0.06
N LYS A 277 3.04 2.98 -1.26
CA LYS A 277 2.02 3.27 -2.24
C LYS A 277 1.32 2.00 -2.69
N GLN A 278 -0.01 2.05 -2.73
CA GLN A 278 -0.89 1.10 -3.40
C GLN A 278 -1.45 1.72 -4.68
N GLN A 279 -2.27 0.97 -5.42
CA GLN A 279 -2.91 1.46 -6.65
C GLN A 279 -3.68 2.78 -6.43
N PHE A 280 -4.55 2.83 -5.41
CA PHE A 280 -5.43 3.98 -5.16
C PHE A 280 -5.18 4.72 -3.85
N PHE A 281 -4.34 4.19 -2.97
CA PHE A 281 -4.08 4.75 -1.64
C PHE A 281 -2.58 4.77 -1.36
N SER A 282 -2.15 5.60 -0.40
CA SER A 282 -0.79 5.59 0.09
C SER A 282 -0.77 5.81 1.59
N SER A 283 0.19 5.15 2.24
CA SER A 283 0.68 5.50 3.57
C SER A 283 2.03 6.16 3.40
N VAL A 284 2.22 7.36 3.93
CA VAL A 284 3.49 8.11 3.78
C VAL A 284 3.96 8.56 5.13
N LEU A 285 5.22 8.28 5.46
CA LEU A 285 5.91 8.83 6.61
C LEU A 285 6.75 10.03 6.16
N ILE A 286 6.48 11.20 6.74
CA ILE A 286 7.06 12.49 6.37
C ILE A 286 7.89 13.03 7.52
N ALA A 287 9.15 13.35 7.26
CA ALA A 287 10.00 14.05 8.21
C ALA A 287 9.66 15.54 8.23
N GLY A 288 9.59 16.16 9.42
CA GLY A 288 9.51 17.61 9.53
C GLY A 288 10.76 18.28 8.96
N ASP A 289 11.94 17.74 9.28
CA ASP A 289 13.21 18.09 8.65
C ASP A 289 13.55 17.06 7.56
N TYR A 290 14.38 16.07 7.92
CA TYR A 290 14.80 14.97 7.06
C TYR A 290 15.12 13.71 7.88
N PHE A 291 15.15 12.59 7.18
CA PHE A 291 15.84 11.38 7.60
C PHE A 291 17.26 11.36 7.03
N ASP A 292 18.23 10.80 7.75
CA ASP A 292 19.64 10.84 7.33
C ASP A 292 19.95 9.91 6.16
N ASN A 293 19.24 8.78 6.07
CA ASN A 293 19.43 7.72 5.07
C ASN A 293 18.14 6.89 4.93
N GLY A 294 18.19 5.79 4.18
CA GLY A 294 17.15 4.79 4.21
C GLY A 294 17.61 3.42 3.71
N LEU A 295 16.98 2.37 4.20
CA LEU A 295 17.02 1.03 3.65
C LEU A 295 15.57 0.58 3.46
N VAL A 296 15.16 0.44 2.20
CA VAL A 296 13.81 0.01 1.84
C VAL A 296 13.84 -1.42 1.34
N LYS A 297 12.89 -2.24 1.78
CA LYS A 297 12.77 -3.65 1.40
C LYS A 297 11.33 -3.92 0.96
N THR A 298 11.20 -4.62 -0.15
CA THR A 298 9.92 -5.17 -0.63
C THR A 298 10.00 -6.68 -0.65
N HIS A 299 8.95 -7.33 -0.16
CA HIS A 299 8.76 -8.76 -0.28
C HIS A 299 7.33 -9.06 -0.76
N LYS A 300 7.19 -9.64 -1.95
CA LYS A 300 5.92 -10.10 -2.52
C LYS A 300 5.43 -11.32 -1.76
N LEU A 301 4.16 -11.29 -1.38
CA LEU A 301 3.51 -12.39 -0.69
C LEU A 301 2.69 -13.19 -1.70
N THR A 302 3.06 -14.44 -1.88
CA THR A 302 2.39 -15.39 -2.79
C THR A 302 1.50 -16.35 -2.00
N GLY A 303 0.53 -16.98 -2.68
CA GLY A 303 -0.47 -17.85 -2.05
C GLY A 303 -1.76 -17.13 -1.63
N ASP A 304 -2.66 -17.86 -0.97
CA ASP A 304 -3.98 -17.37 -0.51
C ASP A 304 -3.84 -16.47 0.72
N THR A 305 -3.21 -15.31 0.52
CA THR A 305 -2.99 -14.30 1.55
C THR A 305 -3.77 -13.04 1.20
N ASN A 306 -4.38 -12.41 2.20
CA ASN A 306 -5.07 -11.12 2.03
C ASN A 306 -4.12 -9.92 1.83
N HIS A 307 -2.81 -10.16 1.71
CA HIS A 307 -1.79 -9.11 1.59
C HIS A 307 -0.96 -9.31 0.32
N LEU A 308 -0.65 -8.23 -0.40
CA LEU A 308 0.13 -8.25 -1.64
C LEU A 308 1.63 -8.35 -1.36
N ARG A 309 2.11 -7.52 -0.44
CA ARG A 309 3.54 -7.33 -0.14
C ARG A 309 3.75 -7.03 1.33
N LEU A 310 4.95 -7.31 1.83
CA LEU A 310 5.51 -6.71 3.03
C LEU A 310 6.49 -5.61 2.59
N PHE A 311 6.24 -4.39 3.06
CA PHE A 311 7.18 -3.28 2.91
C PHE A 311 7.86 -3.01 4.24
N THR A 312 9.17 -2.78 4.18
CA THR A 312 10.00 -2.37 5.32
C THR A 312 10.79 -1.14 4.92
N ALA A 313 10.88 -0.18 5.83
CA ALA A 313 11.76 0.96 5.76
C ALA A 313 12.53 1.08 7.08
N GLU A 314 13.84 1.10 6.99
CA GLU A 314 14.75 1.36 8.11
C GLU A 314 15.48 2.67 7.80
N THR A 315 15.52 3.61 8.75
CA THR A 315 16.07 4.94 8.53
C THR A 315 16.57 5.55 9.84
N SER A 316 17.60 6.39 9.80
CA SER A 316 18.08 7.08 11.00
C SER A 316 17.59 8.53 11.06
N ILE A 317 17.26 8.98 12.27
CA ILE A 317 16.91 10.38 12.57
C ILE A 317 17.97 10.95 13.50
N GLY A 318 18.72 11.94 13.03
CA GLY A 318 19.65 12.70 13.85
C GLY A 318 18.97 13.36 15.06
N ILE A 319 19.58 13.22 16.23
CA ILE A 319 19.15 13.85 17.48
C ILE A 319 20.28 14.71 18.04
N LYS A 320 19.92 15.88 18.59
CA LYS A 320 20.87 16.71 19.33
C LYS A 320 20.86 16.29 20.79
N LYS A 321 22.05 16.23 21.42
CA LYS A 321 22.15 15.98 22.86
C LYS A 321 21.64 17.19 23.62
N SER A 322 20.42 17.08 24.14
CA SER A 322 19.69 18.13 24.84
C SER A 322 18.77 17.47 25.86
N GLU A 323 18.50 18.16 26.97
CA GLU A 323 17.51 17.73 27.97
C GLU A 323 16.13 17.53 27.33
N TYR A 324 15.81 18.32 26.30
CA TYR A 324 14.57 18.20 25.55
C TYR A 324 14.85 18.17 24.05
N VAL A 325 14.33 17.16 23.37
CA VAL A 325 14.40 16.99 21.91
C VAL A 325 12.97 16.79 21.39
N SER A 326 12.63 17.49 20.31
CA SER A 326 11.34 17.37 19.63
C SER A 326 11.58 17.05 18.17
N ILE A 327 11.11 15.88 17.73
CA ILE A 327 11.23 15.40 16.36
C ILE A 327 9.85 15.49 15.69
N PRO A 328 9.61 16.52 14.85
CA PRO A 328 8.37 16.64 14.10
C PRO A 328 8.35 15.64 12.94
N LEU A 329 7.27 14.88 12.84
CA LEU A 329 6.95 13.94 11.76
C LEU A 329 5.48 14.13 11.34
N ALA A 330 5.07 13.44 10.29
CA ALA A 330 3.66 13.28 9.97
C ALA A 330 3.44 11.98 9.20
N PHE A 331 2.24 11.44 9.31
CA PHE A 331 1.75 10.43 8.40
C PHE A 331 0.72 11.02 7.45
N TYR A 332 0.76 10.62 6.18
CA TYR A 332 -0.37 10.72 5.28
C TYR A 332 -0.99 9.33 5.12
N TYR A 333 -2.27 9.20 5.40
CA TYR A 333 -3.03 7.97 5.21
C TYR A 333 -4.27 8.28 4.38
N GLY A 334 -4.20 8.10 3.06
CA GLY A 334 -5.27 8.58 2.22
C GLY A 334 -5.21 8.16 0.75
N PRO A 335 -6.14 8.69 -0.06
CA PRO A 335 -6.27 8.37 -1.49
C PRO A 335 -5.14 8.99 -2.32
N ASN A 336 -4.84 8.40 -3.47
CA ASN A 336 -3.88 8.90 -4.44
C ASN A 336 -4.53 9.93 -5.38
N HIS A 337 -5.25 10.90 -4.81
CA HIS A 337 -5.86 12.00 -5.56
C HIS A 337 -4.85 13.13 -5.75
N TYR A 338 -4.54 13.49 -7.00
CA TYR A 338 -3.52 14.49 -7.32
C TYR A 338 -3.73 15.82 -6.59
N THR A 339 -4.95 16.37 -6.59
CA THR A 339 -5.27 17.67 -5.95
C THR A 339 -5.20 17.59 -4.43
N THR A 340 -5.65 16.48 -3.84
CA THR A 340 -5.57 16.25 -2.40
C THR A 340 -4.11 16.17 -1.94
N LEU A 341 -3.29 15.36 -2.62
CA LEU A 341 -1.86 15.22 -2.32
C LEU A 341 -1.11 16.55 -2.49
N LYS A 342 -1.36 17.27 -3.59
CA LYS A 342 -0.78 18.59 -3.82
C LYS A 342 -1.13 19.60 -2.73
N GLY A 343 -2.35 19.52 -2.19
CA GLY A 343 -2.79 20.37 -1.08
C GLY A 343 -2.03 20.13 0.23
N TYR A 344 -1.41 18.96 0.41
CA TYR A 344 -0.58 18.66 1.58
C TYR A 344 0.88 19.09 1.43
N GLY A 345 1.34 19.42 0.21
CA GLY A 345 2.71 19.83 -0.08
C GLY A 345 3.70 18.67 -0.18
N ASP A 346 4.99 18.98 0.00
CA ASP A 346 6.12 18.02 -0.04
C ASP A 346 6.21 17.19 -1.34
N ASP A 347 5.66 17.68 -2.45
CA ASP A 347 5.56 17.01 -3.75
C ASP A 347 4.89 15.62 -3.67
N LEU A 348 3.97 15.42 -2.72
CA LEU A 348 3.24 14.17 -2.56
C LEU A 348 2.43 13.82 -3.81
N GLU A 349 2.06 14.79 -4.64
CA GLU A 349 1.33 14.54 -5.88
C GLU A 349 2.11 13.72 -6.92
N GLU A 350 3.43 13.63 -6.80
CA GLU A 350 4.27 12.80 -7.66
C GLU A 350 4.10 11.30 -7.39
N LEU A 351 3.45 10.91 -6.29
CA LEU A 351 2.98 9.53 -6.07
C LEU A 351 1.99 9.09 -7.17
N VAL A 352 1.30 10.03 -7.81
CA VAL A 352 0.37 9.74 -8.92
C VAL A 352 1.15 9.66 -10.24
N LYS A 353 1.18 8.47 -10.83
CA LYS A 353 1.80 8.24 -12.14
C LYS A 353 0.95 8.88 -13.25
N LEU A 354 1.23 10.14 -13.58
CA LEU A 354 0.54 10.89 -14.64
C LEU A 354 1.04 10.58 -16.07
N GLY A 355 1.95 9.62 -16.24
CA GLY A 355 2.59 9.30 -17.53
C GLY A 355 3.91 10.05 -17.73
N LYS A 356 4.52 9.89 -18.92
CA LYS A 356 5.81 10.52 -19.28
C LYS A 356 5.60 11.77 -20.15
N ASN A 357 6.47 12.77 -19.98
CA ASN A 357 6.60 13.96 -20.83
C ASN A 357 5.26 14.65 -21.15
N VAL A 358 4.86 14.64 -22.43
CA VAL A 358 3.66 15.30 -22.95
C VAL A 358 2.39 14.76 -22.29
N VAL A 359 2.33 13.45 -21.99
CA VAL A 359 1.17 12.84 -21.34
C VAL A 359 0.99 13.37 -19.91
N LYS A 360 2.09 13.54 -19.17
CA LYS A 360 2.06 14.16 -17.83
C LYS A 360 1.54 15.59 -17.89
N TRP A 361 2.01 16.37 -18.87
CA TRP A 361 1.57 17.74 -19.09
C TRP A 361 0.06 17.82 -19.42
N VAL A 362 -0.41 17.02 -20.38
CA VAL A 362 -1.83 16.95 -20.75
C VAL A 362 -2.69 16.52 -19.55
N ASN A 363 -2.25 15.50 -18.81
CA ASN A 363 -3.00 15.01 -17.66
C ASN A 363 -3.11 16.06 -16.54
N ARG A 364 -2.00 16.73 -16.23
CA ARG A 364 -1.91 17.74 -15.17
C ARG A 364 -2.70 19.01 -15.48
N PHE A 365 -2.59 19.52 -16.71
CA PHE A 365 -3.13 20.84 -17.07
C PHE A 365 -4.47 20.80 -17.80
N LEU A 366 -4.83 19.69 -18.44
CA LEU A 366 -6.07 19.58 -19.22
C LEU A 366 -7.03 18.56 -18.61
N ILE A 367 -6.60 17.31 -18.41
CA ILE A 367 -7.51 16.23 -18.00
C ILE A 367 -8.04 16.45 -16.58
N ILE A 368 -7.16 16.59 -15.59
CA ILE A 368 -7.58 16.69 -14.17
C ILE A 368 -8.46 17.93 -13.92
N PRO A 369 -8.11 19.15 -14.39
CA PRO A 369 -8.94 20.32 -14.17
C PRO A 369 -10.33 20.21 -14.83
N VAL A 370 -10.40 19.75 -16.08
CA VAL A 370 -11.67 19.58 -16.80
C VAL A 370 -12.52 18.50 -16.14
N PHE A 371 -11.92 17.37 -15.77
CA PHE A 371 -12.61 16.29 -15.07
C PHE A 371 -13.20 16.77 -13.73
N ASN A 372 -12.40 17.47 -12.92
CA ASN A 372 -12.86 18.02 -11.64
C ASN A 372 -13.95 19.06 -11.81
N PHE A 373 -13.92 19.86 -12.89
CA PHE A 373 -14.98 20.81 -13.21
C PHE A 373 -16.28 20.09 -13.58
N LEU A 374 -16.22 19.09 -14.47
CA LEU A 374 -17.39 18.30 -14.88
C LEU A 374 -17.99 17.52 -13.70
N ASN A 375 -17.15 16.97 -12.82
CA ASN A 375 -17.57 16.21 -11.65
C ASN A 375 -18.35 17.05 -10.62
N ARG A 376 -18.27 18.39 -10.68
CA ARG A 376 -19.10 19.27 -9.84
C ARG A 376 -20.56 19.27 -10.27
N PHE A 377 -20.85 18.98 -11.53
CA PHE A 377 -22.21 19.04 -12.11
C PHE A 377 -22.77 17.66 -12.43
N ILE A 378 -21.90 16.71 -12.77
CA ILE A 378 -22.27 15.37 -13.23
C ILE A 378 -21.67 14.36 -12.26
N SER A 379 -22.48 13.50 -11.66
CA SER A 379 -21.98 12.45 -10.75
C SER A 379 -21.63 11.13 -11.45
N ASN A 380 -22.01 10.98 -12.73
CA ASN A 380 -21.73 9.78 -13.52
C ASN A 380 -20.39 9.89 -14.26
N TYR A 381 -19.39 9.15 -13.79
CA TYR A 381 -18.05 9.13 -14.38
C TYR A 381 -18.02 8.70 -15.86
N GLY A 382 -18.90 7.80 -16.30
CA GLY A 382 -18.98 7.39 -17.71
C GLY A 382 -19.35 8.54 -18.64
N ILE A 383 -20.28 9.40 -18.22
CA ILE A 383 -20.68 10.60 -18.97
C ILE A 383 -19.56 11.64 -18.97
N ILE A 384 -18.88 11.83 -17.83
CA ILE A 384 -17.72 12.74 -17.75
C ILE A 384 -16.63 12.29 -18.73
N ILE A 385 -16.30 10.99 -18.75
CA ILE A 385 -15.30 10.44 -19.67
C ILE A 385 -15.76 10.63 -21.12
N LEU A 386 -17.02 10.37 -21.44
CA LEU A 386 -17.56 10.59 -22.79
C LEU A 386 -17.38 12.06 -23.23
N ILE A 387 -17.80 13.02 -22.41
CA ILE A 387 -17.66 14.45 -22.70
C ILE A 387 -16.18 14.82 -22.86
N LEU A 388 -15.32 14.33 -21.97
CA LEU A 388 -13.88 14.59 -22.04
C LEU A 388 -13.28 14.06 -23.34
N THR A 389 -13.64 12.85 -23.77
CA THR A 389 -13.16 12.29 -25.05
C THR A 389 -13.62 13.10 -26.26
N ILE A 390 -14.86 13.60 -26.25
CA ILE A 390 -15.40 14.47 -27.31
C ILE A 390 -14.63 15.80 -27.34
N LEU A 391 -14.40 16.42 -26.18
CA LEU A 391 -13.67 17.68 -26.06
C LEU A 391 -12.24 17.55 -26.58
N ILE A 392 -11.53 16.48 -26.20
CA ILE A 392 -10.17 16.23 -26.69
C ILE A 392 -10.17 15.99 -28.20
N LYS A 393 -11.12 15.20 -28.73
CA LYS A 393 -11.25 14.99 -30.18
C LYS A 393 -11.52 16.28 -30.94
N LEU A 394 -12.36 17.17 -30.41
CA LEU A 394 -12.63 18.49 -30.99
C LEU A 394 -11.40 19.39 -30.98
N LEU A 395 -10.64 19.40 -29.88
CA LEU A 395 -9.42 20.18 -29.77
C LEU A 395 -8.33 19.68 -30.72
N LEU A 396 -8.24 18.36 -30.92
CA LEU A 396 -7.33 17.74 -31.88
C LEU A 396 -7.89 17.69 -33.31
N LEU A 397 -9.13 18.14 -33.55
CA LEU A 397 -9.76 18.15 -34.87
C LEU A 397 -8.94 18.90 -35.94
N PRO A 398 -8.44 20.13 -35.73
CA PRO A 398 -7.65 20.81 -36.76
C PRO A 398 -6.35 20.06 -37.10
N LEU A 399 -5.73 19.43 -36.10
CA LEU A 399 -4.51 18.64 -36.31
C LEU A 399 -4.82 17.33 -37.07
N THR A 400 -5.86 16.62 -36.67
CA THR A 400 -6.28 15.36 -37.29
C THR A 400 -6.86 15.57 -38.68
N TYR A 401 -7.53 16.69 -38.94
CA TYR A 401 -8.08 17.03 -40.25
C TYR A 401 -7.00 17.07 -41.33
N SER A 402 -5.86 17.70 -41.05
CA SER A 402 -4.70 17.71 -41.96
C SER A 402 -4.17 16.29 -42.24
N SER A 403 -4.14 15.43 -41.21
CA SER A 403 -3.77 14.02 -41.39
C SER A 403 -4.78 13.26 -42.24
N TYR A 404 -6.08 13.46 -42.00
CA TYR A 404 -7.14 12.86 -42.82
C TYR A 404 -7.09 13.32 -44.27
N LEU A 405 -6.84 14.61 -44.52
CA LEU A 405 -6.67 15.15 -45.86
C LEU A 405 -5.47 14.53 -46.56
N SER A 406 -4.34 14.38 -45.87
CA SER A 406 -3.14 13.71 -46.41
C SER A 406 -3.43 12.25 -46.78
N GLN A 407 -4.12 11.51 -45.91
CA GLN A 407 -4.52 10.12 -46.18
C GLN A 407 -5.49 10.02 -47.37
N ALA A 408 -6.45 10.95 -47.48
CA ALA A 408 -7.36 11.01 -48.61
C ALA A 408 -6.61 11.29 -49.93
N LYS A 409 -5.67 12.25 -49.93
CA LYS A 409 -4.81 12.53 -51.09
C LYS A 409 -3.97 11.31 -51.48
N MET A 410 -3.37 10.59 -50.52
CA MET A 410 -2.64 9.35 -50.80
C MET A 410 -3.54 8.28 -51.41
N LYS A 411 -4.79 8.16 -50.95
CA LYS A 411 -5.75 7.21 -51.52
C LYS A 411 -6.09 7.55 -52.97
N VAL A 412 -6.17 8.83 -53.32
CA VAL A 412 -6.38 9.31 -54.69
C VAL A 412 -5.14 9.09 -55.57
N LEU A 413 -3.93 9.22 -55.02
CA LEU A 413 -2.67 9.02 -55.73
C LEU A 413 -2.29 7.53 -55.89
N LYS A 414 -2.90 6.63 -55.13
CA LYS A 414 -2.63 5.18 -55.16
C LYS A 414 -2.61 4.56 -56.58
N PRO A 415 -3.59 4.80 -57.48
CA PRO A 415 -3.55 4.23 -58.83
C PRO A 415 -2.37 4.73 -59.66
N GLN A 416 -1.96 6.00 -59.49
CA GLN A 416 -0.80 6.55 -60.19
C GLN A 416 0.52 5.98 -59.64
N ILE A 417 0.57 5.68 -58.34
CA ILE A 417 1.70 4.97 -57.72
C ILE A 417 1.77 3.53 -58.24
N ASP A 418 0.63 2.86 -58.39
CA ASP A 418 0.56 1.50 -58.93
C ASP A 418 1.01 1.48 -60.41
N GLU A 419 0.63 2.47 -61.23
CA GLU A 419 1.15 2.64 -62.59
C GLU A 419 2.67 2.87 -62.64
N ILE A 420 3.24 3.64 -61.70
CA ILE A 420 4.69 3.83 -61.59
C ILE A 420 5.38 2.50 -61.24
N ASN A 421 4.76 1.70 -60.37
CA ASN A 421 5.27 0.40 -59.96
C ASN A 421 5.21 -0.65 -61.09
N GLU A 422 4.22 -0.58 -61.97
CA GLU A 422 4.11 -1.41 -63.17
C GLU A 422 5.09 -1.00 -64.27
N LYS A 423 5.32 0.31 -64.46
CA LYS A 423 6.23 0.83 -65.51
C LYS A 423 7.71 0.74 -65.16
N ILE A 424 8.07 0.83 -63.88
CA ILE A 424 9.47 0.80 -63.42
C ILE A 424 9.75 -0.54 -62.73
N PRO A 425 10.66 -1.38 -63.25
CA PRO A 425 11.00 -2.67 -62.65
C PRO A 425 11.52 -2.55 -61.21
N ALA A 426 11.32 -3.62 -60.41
CA ALA A 426 11.71 -3.62 -58.98
C ALA A 426 13.22 -3.44 -58.74
N GLU A 427 14.04 -3.79 -59.73
CA GLU A 427 15.51 -3.65 -59.72
C GLU A 427 15.96 -2.18 -59.74
N LYS A 428 15.10 -1.26 -60.20
CA LYS A 428 15.36 0.19 -60.25
C LYS A 428 14.69 0.94 -59.10
N ALA A 429 14.87 0.45 -57.88
CA ALA A 429 14.23 1.00 -56.68
C ALA A 429 14.45 2.51 -56.49
N MET A 430 15.63 3.03 -56.86
CA MET A 430 15.95 4.44 -56.71
C MET A 430 15.15 5.34 -57.67
N GLU A 431 14.99 4.94 -58.93
CA GLU A 431 14.15 5.66 -59.92
C GLU A 431 12.68 5.64 -59.52
N ARG A 432 12.20 4.51 -58.99
CA ARG A 432 10.83 4.37 -58.48
C ARG A 432 10.57 5.29 -57.29
N GLN A 433 11.51 5.37 -56.34
CA GLN A 433 11.40 6.27 -55.20
C GLN A 433 11.42 7.74 -55.64
N GLN A 434 12.26 8.12 -56.61
CA GLN A 434 12.29 9.47 -57.17
C GLN A 434 10.98 9.82 -57.90
N ALA A 435 10.44 8.92 -58.73
CA ALA A 435 9.17 9.13 -59.43
C ALA A 435 8.00 9.27 -58.44
N THR A 436 7.98 8.46 -57.38
CA THR A 436 6.95 8.52 -56.33
C THR A 436 7.05 9.83 -55.54
N MET A 437 8.27 10.29 -55.22
CA MET A 437 8.47 11.56 -54.52
C MET A 437 8.14 12.77 -55.40
N ALA A 438 8.42 12.72 -56.71
CA ALA A 438 8.02 13.74 -57.67
C ALA A 438 6.48 13.84 -57.77
N LEU A 439 5.80 12.70 -57.68
CA LEU A 439 4.34 12.63 -57.63
C LEU A 439 3.77 13.24 -56.35
N TYR A 440 4.35 12.95 -55.18
CA TYR A 440 3.93 13.55 -53.90
C TYR A 440 4.18 15.04 -53.78
N LYS A 441 5.09 15.59 -54.57
CA LYS A 441 5.44 17.01 -54.58
C LYS A 441 4.51 17.85 -55.47
N LYS A 442 3.82 17.20 -56.43
CA LYS A 442 2.72 17.81 -57.21
C LYS A 442 1.44 17.81 -56.38
#